data_AF-A0A2D6EI55-F1
#
_entry.id   AF-A0A2D6EI55-F1
#
_cell.length_a   1.000
_cell.length_b   1.000
_cell.length_c   1.000
_cell.angle_alpha   90.00
_cell.angle_beta   90.00
_cell.angle_gamma   90.00
#
_symmetry.space_group_name_H-M   'P 1'
#
loop_
_entity.id
_entity.type
_entity.pdbx_description
1 polymer ?
#
loop_
_entity_poly.entity_id
_entity_poly.type
_entity_poly.pdbx_seq_one_letter_code
_entity_poly.pdbx_strand_id
1 'polypeptide(L)'
;MIADLVSTYEAAKTALVPANQDLRALVHVHVGLAIWLGLVIAWRRGLGAVLPLCGLIAACALNEGFDLASHWPVTHDWVWRDMAGDTFNTLLWPVLIWLYCTIRERAGPPGDRKGTGG
;
A
#
# COMPACT_ATOMS: atom_id res chain seq x y z
N MET A 1 19.30 -9.84 17.94
CA MET A 1 18.80 -10.31 16.63
C MET A 1 17.64 -9.46 16.12
N ILE A 2 16.47 -9.44 16.77
CA ILE A 2 15.32 -8.61 16.30
C ILE A 2 15.64 -7.11 16.33
N ALA A 3 16.18 -6.59 17.43
CA ALA A 3 16.57 -5.18 17.54
C ALA A 3 17.64 -4.76 16.50
N ASP A 4 18.50 -5.70 16.10
CA ASP A 4 19.58 -5.47 15.12
C ASP A 4 19.03 -5.43 13.68
N LEU A 5 17.97 -6.21 13.42
CA LEU A 5 17.21 -6.14 12.16
C LEU A 5 16.45 -4.81 12.04
N VAL A 6 15.80 -4.38 13.13
CA VAL A 6 15.08 -3.10 13.17
C VAL A 6 16.05 -1.93 12.95
N SER A 7 17.19 -1.91 13.66
CA SER A 7 18.18 -0.83 13.51
C SER A 7 18.78 -0.78 12.10
N THR A 8 19.08 -1.94 11.49
CA THR A 8 19.59 -2.02 10.11
C THR A 8 18.54 -1.55 9.10
N TYR A 9 17.28 -1.91 9.32
CA TYR A 9 16.16 -1.47 8.48
C TYR A 9 15.98 0.05 8.52
N GLU A 10 15.96 0.64 9.71
CA GLU A 10 15.82 2.10 9.87
C GLU A 10 17.01 2.87 9.28
N ALA A 11 18.22 2.34 9.42
CA ALA A 11 19.41 2.94 8.82
C ALA A 11 19.31 2.96 7.28
N ALA A 12 18.83 1.86 6.67
CA ALA A 12 18.60 1.81 5.24
C ALA A 12 17.47 2.74 4.79
N LYS A 13 16.35 2.77 5.54
CA LYS A 13 15.21 3.66 5.28
C LYS A 13 15.64 5.13 5.33
N THR A 14 16.42 5.52 6.33
CA THR A 14 16.91 6.90 6.48
C THR A 14 17.87 7.30 5.35
N ALA A 15 18.65 6.36 4.82
CA ALA A 15 19.54 6.62 3.68
C ALA A 15 18.79 6.79 2.35
N LEU A 16 17.63 6.14 2.20
CA LEU A 16 16.84 6.11 0.96
C LEU A 16 15.70 7.13 0.95
N VAL A 17 15.10 7.42 2.10
CA VAL A 17 13.93 8.29 2.22
C VAL A 17 14.41 9.71 2.56
N PRO A 18 14.11 10.70 1.70
CA PRO A 18 14.49 12.09 1.97
C PRO A 18 13.86 12.61 3.26
N ALA A 19 14.62 13.40 4.02
CA ALA A 19 14.17 13.94 5.31
C ALA A 19 12.95 14.87 5.20
N ASN A 20 12.75 15.49 4.02
CA ASN A 20 11.63 16.38 3.77
C ASN A 20 10.29 15.62 3.77
N GLN A 21 9.35 16.06 4.62
CA GLN A 21 8.01 15.49 4.75
C GLN A 21 7.26 15.39 3.42
N ASP A 22 7.38 16.40 2.55
CA ASP A 22 6.69 16.41 1.25
C ASP A 22 7.22 15.35 0.30
N LEU A 23 8.55 15.17 0.29
CA LEU A 23 9.20 14.16 -0.54
C LEU A 23 8.96 12.76 0.00
N ARG A 24 8.89 12.59 1.32
CA ARG A 24 8.51 11.32 1.94
C ARG A 24 7.10 10.91 1.53
N ALA A 25 6.12 11.80 1.63
CA ALA A 25 4.76 11.52 1.17
C ALA A 25 4.71 11.08 -0.29
N LEU A 26 5.46 11.76 -1.17
CA LEU A 26 5.61 11.35 -2.57
C LEU A 26 6.22 9.95 -2.72
N VAL A 27 7.26 9.61 -1.96
CA VAL A 27 7.86 8.27 -1.97
C VAL A 27 6.84 7.22 -1.54
N HIS A 28 6.06 7.45 -0.48
CA HIS A 28 5.03 6.51 -0.03
C HIS A 28 3.97 6.25 -1.10
N VAL A 29 3.52 7.29 -1.81
CA VAL A 29 2.59 7.14 -2.93
C VAL A 29 3.18 6.25 -4.04
N HIS A 30 4.40 6.54 -4.49
CA HIS A 30 5.02 5.81 -5.62
C HIS A 30 5.42 4.38 -5.24
N VAL A 31 5.94 4.19 -4.03
CA VAL A 31 6.32 2.87 -3.52
C VAL A 31 5.07 2.01 -3.29
N GLY A 32 3.99 2.58 -2.74
CA GLY A 32 2.72 1.87 -2.61
C GLY A 32 2.16 1.39 -3.94
N LEU A 33 2.19 2.26 -4.97
CA LEU A 33 1.83 1.91 -6.35
C LEU A 33 2.74 0.82 -6.93
N ALA A 34 4.06 0.95 -6.76
CA ALA A 34 5.03 -0.01 -7.28
C ALA A 34 4.88 -1.40 -6.64
N ILE A 35 4.69 -1.47 -5.31
CA ILE A 35 4.45 -2.73 -4.59
C ILE A 35 3.15 -3.36 -5.09
N TRP A 36 2.06 -2.60 -5.18
CA TRP A 36 0.78 -3.12 -5.62
C TRP A 36 0.84 -3.66 -7.06
N LEU A 37 1.39 -2.90 -8.01
CA LEU A 37 1.58 -3.35 -9.39
C LEU A 37 2.51 -4.56 -9.46
N GLY A 38 3.57 -4.59 -8.67
CA GLY A 38 4.46 -5.73 -8.53
C GLY A 38 3.71 -7.00 -8.09
N LEU A 39 2.82 -6.89 -7.10
CA LEU A 39 1.98 -8.00 -6.64
C LEU A 39 0.96 -8.44 -7.70
N VAL A 40 0.34 -7.50 -8.41
CA VAL A 40 -0.55 -7.79 -9.54
C VAL A 40 0.17 -8.63 -10.59
N ILE A 41 1.39 -8.22 -10.98
CA ILE A 41 2.22 -8.91 -11.98
C ILE A 41 2.69 -10.27 -11.45
N ALA A 42 3.27 -10.31 -10.25
CA ALA A 42 3.84 -11.52 -9.66
C ALA A 42 2.79 -12.60 -9.44
N TRP A 43 1.59 -12.22 -8.99
CA TRP A 43 0.47 -13.15 -8.78
C TRP A 43 -0.38 -13.37 -10.02
N ARG A 44 -0.02 -12.71 -11.13
CA ARG A 44 -0.69 -12.80 -12.44
C ARG A 44 -2.20 -12.57 -12.32
N ARG A 45 -2.58 -11.58 -11.51
CA ARG A 45 -3.98 -11.21 -11.26
C ARG A 45 -4.34 -9.95 -12.04
N GLY A 46 -5.64 -9.69 -12.20
CA GLY A 46 -6.14 -8.43 -12.75
C GLY A 46 -6.02 -7.29 -11.74
N LEU A 47 -6.07 -6.05 -12.23
CA LEU A 47 -6.06 -4.84 -11.40
C LEU A 47 -7.29 -4.74 -10.48
N GLY A 48 -8.43 -5.34 -10.86
CA GLY A 48 -9.62 -5.42 -10.00
C GLY A 48 -9.60 -6.55 -8.96
N ALA A 49 -8.54 -7.35 -8.89
CA ALA A 49 -8.46 -8.47 -7.96
C ALA A 49 -8.19 -8.01 -6.53
N VAL A 50 -8.90 -8.61 -5.56
CA VAL A 50 -8.75 -8.32 -4.13
C VAL A 50 -7.39 -8.78 -3.59
N LEU A 51 -6.85 -9.88 -4.13
CA LEU A 51 -5.65 -10.51 -3.57
C LEU A 51 -4.42 -9.58 -3.56
N PRO A 52 -4.00 -8.95 -4.69
CA PRO A 52 -2.90 -7.97 -4.68
C PRO A 52 -3.09 -6.80 -3.72
N LEU A 53 -4.34 -6.35 -3.52
CA LEU A 53 -4.64 -5.29 -2.57
C LEU A 53 -4.42 -5.76 -1.12
N CYS A 54 -4.85 -6.97 -0.76
CA CYS A 54 -4.55 -7.56 0.55
C CYS A 54 -3.04 -7.70 0.79
N GLY A 55 -2.29 -8.07 -0.25
CA GLY A 55 -0.82 -8.15 -0.16
C GLY A 55 -0.18 -6.79 0.11
N LEU A 56 -0.65 -5.72 -0.54
CA LEU A 56 -0.20 -4.37 -0.29
C LEU A 56 -0.52 -3.92 1.15
N ILE A 57 -1.74 -4.18 1.63
CA ILE A 57 -2.14 -3.85 3.01
C ILE A 57 -1.24 -4.58 4.01
N ALA A 58 -0.92 -5.85 3.77
CA ALA A 58 0.01 -6.60 4.61
C ALA A 58 1.42 -6.00 4.59
N ALA A 59 1.94 -5.61 3.43
CA ALA A 59 3.24 -4.96 3.31
C ALA A 59 3.28 -3.61 4.04
N CYS A 60 2.22 -2.81 3.93
CA CYS A 60 2.06 -1.56 4.66
C CYS A 60 2.06 -1.80 6.18
N ALA A 61 1.25 -2.75 6.65
CA ALA A 61 1.17 -3.08 8.08
C ALA A 61 2.50 -3.61 8.65
N LEU A 62 3.26 -4.38 7.87
CA LEU A 62 4.60 -4.82 8.26
C LEU A 62 5.58 -3.65 8.38
N ASN A 63 5.57 -2.74 7.40
CA ASN A 63 6.43 -1.54 7.45
C ASN A 63 6.13 -0.65 8.66
N GLU A 64 4.86 -0.33 8.88
CA GLU A 64 4.40 0.44 10.04
C GLU A 64 4.69 -0.29 11.36
N GLY A 65 4.59 -1.62 11.37
CA GLY A 65 4.96 -2.43 12.53
C GLY A 65 6.44 -2.36 12.89
N PHE A 66 7.33 -2.30 11.88
CA PHE A 66 8.76 -2.06 12.12
C PHE A 66 9.02 -0.66 12.68
N ASP A 67 8.37 0.37 12.12
CA ASP A 67 8.52 1.75 12.59
C ASP A 67 8.00 1.93 14.03
N LEU A 68 6.87 1.29 14.35
CA LEU A 68 6.31 1.27 15.69
C LEU A 68 7.23 0.57 16.69
N ALA A 69 7.90 -0.50 16.29
CA ALA A 69 8.89 -1.18 17.13
C ALA A 69 10.12 -0.29 17.42
N SER A 70 10.54 0.53 16.44
CA SER A 70 11.60 1.54 16.60
C SER A 70 11.21 2.66 17.57
N HIS A 71 9.94 3.04 17.60
CA HIS A 71 9.40 4.08 18.47
C HIS A 71 8.80 3.54 19.78
N TRP A 72 8.98 2.26 20.08
CA TRP A 72 8.42 1.65 21.29
C TRP A 72 9.30 1.91 22.52
N PRO A 73 8.73 2.34 23.66
CA PRO A 73 7.32 2.62 23.91
C PRO A 73 6.87 3.96 23.29
N VAL A 74 5.68 3.95 22.68
CA VAL A 74 5.10 5.17 22.07
C VAL A 74 4.81 6.19 23.17
N THR A 75 5.59 7.26 23.17
CA THR A 75 5.52 8.34 24.16
C THR A 75 4.83 9.59 23.64
N HIS A 76 4.58 9.66 22.33
CA HIS A 76 4.07 10.87 21.69
C HIS A 76 2.97 10.57 20.67
N ASP A 77 1.91 11.38 20.69
CA ASP A 77 0.74 11.24 19.81
C ASP A 77 1.06 11.51 18.33
N TRP A 78 2.14 12.25 18.04
CA TRP A 78 2.53 12.55 16.66
C TRP A 78 2.94 11.30 15.87
N VAL A 79 3.40 10.23 16.55
CA VAL A 79 3.79 8.96 15.92
C VAL A 79 2.58 8.34 15.22
N TRP A 80 1.43 8.29 15.89
CA TRP A 80 0.20 7.76 15.29
C TRP A 80 -0.28 8.57 14.09
N ARG A 81 -0.09 9.89 14.12
CA ARG A 81 -0.46 10.77 13.02
C ARG A 81 0.46 10.57 11.80
N ASP A 82 1.76 10.37 12.01
CA ASP A 82 2.72 10.12 10.94
C ASP A 82 2.45 8.76 10.29
N MET A 83 2.27 7.70 11.10
CA MET A 83 1.90 6.36 10.64
C MET A 83 0.59 6.36 9.82
N ALA A 84 -0.42 7.11 10.29
CA ALA A 84 -1.69 7.25 9.57
C ALA A 84 -1.50 7.98 8.23
N GLY A 85 -0.65 9.00 8.19
CA GLY A 85 -0.30 9.73 6.96
C GLY A 85 0.41 8.85 5.94
N ASP A 86 1.42 8.10 6.38
CA ASP A 86 2.19 7.20 5.52
C ASP A 86 1.33 6.03 5.01
N THR A 87 0.48 5.48 5.86
CA THR A 87 -0.53 4.48 5.48
C THR A 87 -1.50 5.04 4.43
N PHE A 88 -2.02 6.26 4.65
CA PHE A 88 -2.94 6.90 3.71
C PHE A 88 -2.28 7.14 2.35
N ASN A 89 -1.06 7.71 2.34
CA ASN A 89 -0.30 7.96 1.12
C ASN A 89 0.02 6.66 0.36
N THR A 90 0.33 5.58 1.08
CA THR A 90 0.65 4.27 0.49
C THR A 90 -0.57 3.59 -0.13
N LEU A 91 -1.76 3.72 0.48
CA LEU A 91 -2.95 2.94 0.10
C LEU A 91 -3.94 3.70 -0.80
N LEU A 92 -3.99 5.04 -0.74
CA LEU A 92 -5.05 5.83 -1.39
C LEU A 92 -5.19 5.51 -2.88
N TRP A 93 -4.11 5.65 -3.66
CA TRP A 93 -4.16 5.45 -5.10
C TRP A 93 -4.39 3.99 -5.51
N PRO A 94 -3.68 2.99 -4.94
CA PRO A 94 -3.95 1.59 -5.21
C PRO A 94 -5.41 1.18 -4.94
N VAL A 95 -6.00 1.66 -3.84
CA VAL A 95 -7.41 1.38 -3.50
C VAL A 95 -8.36 2.03 -4.52
N LEU A 96 -8.13 3.28 -4.92
CA LEU A 96 -8.96 3.96 -5.90
C LEU A 96 -8.92 3.29 -7.28
N ILE A 97 -7.72 2.91 -7.74
CA ILE A 97 -7.55 2.21 -9.02
C ILE A 97 -8.19 0.83 -8.95
N TRP A 98 -7.94 0.07 -7.88
CA TRP A 98 -8.58 -1.22 -7.64
C TRP A 98 -10.11 -1.08 -7.68
N LEU A 99 -10.68 -0.11 -6.95
CA LEU A 99 -12.12 0.12 -6.89
C LEU A 99 -12.70 0.43 -8.28
N TYR A 100 -12.05 1.32 -9.03
CA TYR A 100 -12.44 1.64 -10.40
C TYR A 100 -12.43 0.39 -11.30
N CYS A 101 -11.35 -0.41 -11.25
CA CYS A 101 -11.23 -1.64 -12.02
C CYS A 101 -12.29 -2.68 -11.61
N THR A 102 -12.52 -2.88 -10.31
CA THR A 102 -13.54 -3.80 -9.80
C THR A 102 -14.94 -3.39 -10.24
N ILE A 103 -15.27 -2.10 -10.20
CA ILE A 103 -16.57 -1.60 -10.67
C ILE A 103 -16.71 -1.84 -12.18
N ARG A 104 -15.67 -1.56 -12.97
CA ARG A 104 -15.68 -1.75 -14.43
C ARG A 104 -15.81 -3.22 -14.83
N GLU A 105 -15.10 -4.12 -14.16
CA GLU A 105 -15.19 -5.56 -14.38
C GLU A 105 -16.61 -6.09 -14.05
N ARG A 106 -17.23 -5.58 -12.98
CA ARG A 106 -18.59 -5.97 -12.58
C ARG A 106 -19.70 -5.36 -13.44
N ALA A 107 -19.47 -4.19 -14.03
CA ALA A 107 -20.45 -3.53 -14.88
C ALA A 107 -20.67 -4.27 -16.22
N GLY A 108 -19.72 -5.11 -16.63
CA GLY A 108 -19.73 -5.82 -17.92
C GLY A 108 -19.59 -4.86 -19.12
N PRO A 109 -19.20 -5.34 -20.31
CA PRO A 109 -19.25 -4.51 -21.51
C PRO A 109 -20.72 -4.12 -21.80
N PRO A 110 -21.02 -2.89 -22.27
CA PRO A 110 -22.38 -2.42 -22.59
C PRO A 110 -23.16 -3.19 -23.67
N GLY A 111 -22.80 -4.44 -24.01
CA GLY A 111 -23.34 -5.20 -25.14
C GLY A 111 -23.85 -6.62 -24.84
N ASP A 112 -23.61 -7.20 -23.67
CA ASP A 112 -23.91 -8.63 -23.44
C ASP A 112 -25.28 -8.91 -22.78
N ARG A 113 -26.18 -7.92 -22.78
CA ARG A 113 -27.59 -8.09 -22.37
C ARG A 113 -28.50 -8.30 -23.58
N LYS A 114 -28.24 -9.35 -24.37
CA LYS A 114 -29.23 -9.86 -25.33
C LYS A 114 -29.18 -11.38 -25.34
N GLY A 115 -30.17 -12.03 -24.70
CA GLY A 115 -30.40 -13.46 -24.92
C GLY A 115 -30.96 -14.28 -23.76
N THR A 116 -32.02 -13.82 -23.08
CA THR A 116 -32.94 -14.76 -22.40
C THR A 116 -34.36 -14.38 -22.79
N GLY A 117 -34.76 -14.91 -23.94
CA GLY A 117 -36.11 -14.83 -24.50
C GLY A 117 -36.22 -15.94 -25.55
N GLY A 118 -36.60 -17.13 -25.09
CA GLY A 118 -36.85 -18.34 -25.86
C GLY A 118 -37.59 -19.32 -24.97
#